data_AF-A0A536TUT5-F1
#
_entry.id   AF-A0A536TUT5-F1
#
_cell.length_a   1.000
_cell.length_b   1.000
_cell.length_c   1.000
_cell.angle_alpha   90.00
_cell.angle_beta   90.00
_cell.angle_gamma   90.00
#
_symmetry.space_group_name_H-M   'P 1'
#
loop_
_entity.id
_entity.type
_entity.pdbx_description
1 polymer ?
#
loop_
_entity_poly.entity_id
_entity_poly.type
_entity_poly.pdbx_seq_one_letter_code
_entity_poly.pdbx_strand_id
1 'polypeptide(L)'
;MERIREIKSAHVERPIITWNGFIALAIGLALVVAGLWQLFQGVAYGRSGSVTGLVTTIVIFVLLFVGGLLFLSGLYTLQPNEAAILQLFGSYRGTTRVAGLRGTNPFYTRRKVSLRARNLNGERLKVNDKRGNP
;
A
#
# COMPACT_ATOMS: atom_id res chain seq x y z
N MET A 1 -44.73 16.01 -10.48
CA MET A 1 -43.28 16.26 -10.31
C MET A 1 -42.76 15.39 -9.17
N GLU A 2 -42.50 14.12 -9.45
CA GLU A 2 -41.91 13.21 -8.47
C GLU A 2 -40.47 13.62 -8.20
N ARG A 3 -40.16 13.93 -6.93
CA ARG A 3 -38.78 14.11 -6.48
C ARG A 3 -38.06 12.77 -6.66
N ILE A 4 -37.04 12.77 -7.52
CA ILE A 4 -36.07 11.70 -7.63
C ILE A 4 -35.54 11.44 -6.20
N ARG A 5 -35.90 10.28 -5.63
CA ARG A 5 -35.37 9.83 -4.34
C ARG A 5 -33.86 9.71 -4.51
N GLU A 6 -33.12 10.51 -3.74
CA GLU A 6 -31.67 10.42 -3.63
C GLU A 6 -31.30 8.99 -3.20
N ILE A 7 -30.78 8.19 -4.13
CA ILE A 7 -30.30 6.85 -3.82
C ILE A 7 -29.04 7.03 -2.98
N LYS A 8 -29.21 7.01 -1.66
CA LYS A 8 -28.10 7.01 -0.70
C LYS A 8 -27.29 5.75 -0.94
N SER A 9 -26.17 5.86 -1.68
CA SER A 9 -25.27 4.75 -1.95
C SER A 9 -24.86 4.11 -0.64
N ALA A 10 -25.26 2.85 -0.41
CA ALA A 10 -25.10 2.18 0.88
C ALA A 10 -23.64 2.10 1.35
N HIS A 11 -22.66 2.22 0.45
CA HIS A 11 -21.24 2.29 0.76
C HIS A 11 -20.54 3.33 -0.12
N VAL A 12 -20.17 4.46 0.48
CA VAL A 12 -19.31 5.46 -0.14
C VAL A 12 -17.85 5.05 0.08
N GLU A 13 -17.05 5.01 -0.98
CA GLU A 13 -15.62 4.75 -0.85
C GLU A 13 -14.93 5.85 -0.04
N ARG A 14 -13.93 5.46 0.75
CA ARG A 14 -13.16 6.41 1.54
C ARG A 14 -11.81 6.63 0.87
N PRO A 15 -11.52 7.83 0.34
CA PRO A 15 -10.20 8.09 -0.21
C PRO A 15 -9.17 8.06 0.92
N ILE A 16 -8.04 7.40 0.67
CA ILE A 16 -6.91 7.39 1.61
C ILE A 16 -5.66 7.96 0.93
N ILE A 17 -5.01 8.86 1.64
CA ILE A 17 -3.75 9.46 1.21
C ILE A 17 -2.63 8.47 1.51
N THR A 18 -1.79 8.24 0.53
CA THR A 18 -0.60 7.40 0.62
C THR A 18 0.65 8.24 0.47
N TRP A 19 1.77 7.78 1.02
CA TRP A 19 3.02 8.53 0.97
C TRP A 19 3.70 8.38 -0.39
N ASN A 20 4.56 9.33 -0.72
CA ASN A 20 5.44 9.21 -1.89
C ASN A 20 6.37 8.00 -1.70
N GLY A 21 6.26 7.01 -2.58
CA GLY A 21 7.01 5.77 -2.45
C GLY A 21 8.52 5.93 -2.64
N PHE A 22 8.98 6.94 -3.39
CA PHE A 22 10.41 7.22 -3.50
C PHE A 22 10.99 7.75 -2.18
N ILE A 23 10.25 8.60 -1.49
CA ILE A 23 10.66 9.10 -0.17
C ILE A 23 10.67 7.95 0.84
N ALA A 24 9.62 7.11 0.86
CA ALA A 24 9.57 5.94 1.73
C ALA A 24 10.69 4.93 1.43
N LEU A 25 11.03 4.72 0.15
CA LEU A 25 12.16 3.90 -0.28
C LEU A 25 13.49 4.48 0.20
N ALA A 26 13.72 5.78 -0.02
CA ALA A 26 14.95 6.46 0.40
C ALA A 26 15.14 6.38 1.91
N ILE A 27 14.08 6.63 2.70
CA ILE A 27 14.12 6.50 4.16
C ILE A 27 14.38 5.04 4.57
N GLY A 28 13.69 4.08 3.98
CA GLY A 28 13.89 2.65 4.29
C GLY A 28 15.32 2.20 4.03
N LEU A 29 15.89 2.58 2.89
CA LEU A 29 17.29 2.29 2.55
C LEU A 29 18.27 3.00 3.49
N ALA A 30 18.03 4.29 3.77
CA ALA A 30 18.86 5.06 4.68
C ALA A 30 18.89 4.45 6.08
N LEU A 31 17.75 3.95 6.59
CA LEU A 31 17.68 3.28 7.89
C LEU A 31 18.44 1.96 7.90
N VAL A 32 18.35 1.16 6.84
CA VAL A 32 19.14 -0.09 6.72
C VAL A 32 20.63 0.21 6.68
N VAL A 33 21.06 1.18 5.87
CA VAL A 33 22.47 1.60 5.79
C VAL A 33 22.95 2.16 7.12
N ALA A 34 22.16 3.01 7.77
CA ALA A 34 22.49 3.56 9.09
C ALA A 34 22.61 2.47 10.16
N GLY A 35 21.75 1.43 10.11
CA GLY A 35 21.87 0.26 10.97
C GLY A 35 23.18 -0.49 10.74
N LEU A 36 23.52 -0.80 9.48
CA LEU A 36 24.77 -1.49 9.14
C LEU A 36 26.00 -0.67 9.51
N TRP A 37 25.96 0.64 9.26
CA TRP A 37 27.01 1.57 9.66
C TRP A 37 27.20 1.59 11.17
N GLN A 38 26.11 1.69 11.93
CA GLN A 38 26.12 1.64 13.39
C GLN A 38 26.74 0.33 13.91
N LEU A 39 26.39 -0.81 13.31
CA LEU A 39 26.95 -2.11 13.66
C LEU A 39 28.45 -2.16 13.36
N PHE A 40 28.86 -1.68 12.18
CA PHE A 40 30.27 -1.60 11.80
C PHE A 40 31.07 -0.73 12.77
N GLN A 41 30.57 0.46 13.12
CA GLN A 41 31.24 1.34 14.08
C GLN A 41 31.37 0.68 15.46
N GLY A 42 30.35 -0.07 15.88
CA GLY A 42 30.36 -0.81 17.13
C GLY A 42 31.41 -1.92 17.19
N VAL A 43 31.61 -2.64 16.08
CA VAL A 43 32.59 -3.73 15.96
C VAL A 43 34.01 -3.21 15.72
N ALA A 44 34.18 -2.22 14.82
CA ALA A 44 35.48 -1.73 14.40
C ALA A 44 36.15 -0.81 15.44
N TYR A 45 35.37 0.04 16.11
CA TYR A 45 35.89 1.01 17.07
C TYR A 45 35.55 0.67 18.53
N GLY A 46 34.92 -0.49 18.77
CA GLY A 46 34.63 -1.03 20.11
C GLY A 46 34.02 0.03 21.03
N ARG A 47 32.74 0.36 20.86
CA ARG A 47 32.05 1.33 21.74
C ARG A 47 32.04 0.83 23.19
N SER A 48 33.09 1.18 23.93
CA SER A 48 33.37 0.76 25.30
C SER A 48 33.45 -0.76 25.46
N GLY A 49 34.55 -1.29 26.03
CA GLY A 49 34.69 -2.71 26.38
C GLY A 49 33.72 -3.20 27.47
N SER A 50 32.63 -2.47 27.72
CA SER A 50 31.56 -2.81 28.67
C SER A 50 30.44 -3.59 27.98
N VAL A 51 29.91 -4.60 28.67
CA VAL A 51 28.78 -5.42 28.20
C VAL A 51 27.57 -4.55 27.81
N THR A 52 27.33 -3.47 28.55
CA THR A 52 26.27 -2.50 28.28
C THR A 52 26.43 -1.79 26.93
N GLY A 53 27.66 -1.47 26.50
CA GLY A 53 27.95 -0.84 25.20
C GLY A 53 27.63 -1.75 24.01
N LEU A 54 27.89 -3.05 24.18
CA LEU A 54 27.59 -4.06 23.18
C LEU A 54 26.08 -4.27 23.02
N VAL A 55 25.37 -4.44 24.15
CA VAL A 55 23.90 -4.61 24.15
C VAL A 55 23.19 -3.41 23.53
N THR A 56 23.58 -2.19 23.91
CA THR A 56 22.98 -0.97 23.34
C THR A 56 23.22 -0.85 21.83
N THR A 57 24.41 -1.21 21.35
CA THR A 57 24.72 -1.19 19.91
C THR A 57 23.84 -2.18 19.14
N ILE A 58 23.68 -3.41 19.65
CA ILE A 58 22.82 -4.43 19.01
C ILE A 58 21.37 -3.96 18.98
N VAL A 59 20.85 -3.44 20.09
CA VAL A 59 19.45 -2.98 20.16
C VAL A 59 19.19 -1.85 19.15
N ILE A 60 20.09 -0.87 19.06
CA ILE A 60 19.97 0.23 18.08
C ILE A 60 20.03 -0.32 16.65
N PHE A 61 20.95 -1.25 16.36
CA PHE A 61 21.03 -1.90 15.06
C PHE A 61 19.71 -2.59 14.69
N VAL A 62 19.17 -3.42 15.59
CA VAL A 62 17.93 -4.16 15.36
C VAL A 62 16.77 -3.20 15.13
N LEU A 63 16.64 -2.13 15.93
CA LEU A 63 15.58 -1.14 15.77
C LEU A 63 15.65 -0.43 14.41
N LEU A 64 16.85 0.03 14.01
CA LEU A 64 17.05 0.69 12.72
C LEU A 64 16.80 -0.26 11.55
N PHE A 65 17.29 -1.48 11.65
CA PHE A 65 17.17 -2.48 10.59
C PHE A 65 15.71 -2.93 10.41
N VAL A 66 15.04 -3.31 11.51
CA VAL A 66 13.62 -3.68 11.47
C VAL A 66 12.76 -2.50 11.03
N GLY A 67 13.03 -1.29 11.52
CA GLY A 67 12.37 -0.07 11.06
C GLY A 67 12.51 0.12 9.55
N GLY A 68 13.73 -0.02 9.01
CA GLY A 68 13.99 0.05 7.58
C GLY A 68 13.19 -1.00 6.78
N LEU A 69 13.20 -2.26 7.23
CA LEU A 69 12.43 -3.34 6.59
C LEU A 69 10.91 -3.09 6.61
N LEU A 70 10.38 -2.50 7.68
CA LEU A 70 8.97 -2.12 7.77
C LEU A 70 8.60 -1.03 6.76
N PHE A 71 9.45 -0.03 6.56
CA PHE A 71 9.24 0.97 5.51
C PHE A 71 9.28 0.35 4.10
N LEU A 72 10.24 -0.54 3.85
CA LEU A 72 10.41 -1.19 2.55
C LEU A 72 9.25 -2.15 2.22
N SER A 73 8.77 -2.93 3.19
CA SER A 73 7.63 -3.86 3.01
C SER A 73 6.29 -3.16 2.74
N GLY A 74 6.16 -1.91 3.19
CA GLY A 74 5.00 -1.04 2.91
C GLY A 74 4.95 -0.48 1.48
N LEU A 75 6.00 -0.66 0.67
CA LEU A 75 6.06 -0.15 -0.70
C LEU A 75 5.24 -0.99 -1.68
N TYR A 76 4.56 -0.32 -2.61
CA TYR A 76 3.91 -0.96 -3.75
C TYR A 76 3.77 0.02 -4.92
N THR A 77 3.64 -0.53 -6.12
CA THR A 77 3.45 0.25 -7.34
C THR A 77 2.00 0.16 -7.80
N LEU A 78 1.42 1.28 -8.25
CA LEU A 78 0.07 1.32 -8.83
C LEU A 78 0.15 1.80 -10.29
N GLN A 79 -0.49 1.08 -11.20
CA GLN A 79 -0.50 1.46 -12.61
C GLN A 79 -1.54 2.55 -12.90
N PRO A 80 -1.39 3.28 -14.02
CA PRO A 80 -2.47 4.13 -14.52
C PRO A 80 -3.75 3.31 -14.78
N ASN A 81 -4.91 3.86 -14.43
CA ASN A 81 -6.21 3.20 -14.50
C ASN A 81 -6.35 1.97 -13.58
N GLU A 82 -5.64 1.98 -12.44
CA GLU A 82 -5.74 0.98 -11.38
C GLU A 82 -6.03 1.66 -10.04
N ALA A 83 -6.78 0.99 -9.17
CA ALA A 83 -7.01 1.42 -7.79
C ALA A 83 -6.49 0.36 -6.83
N ALA A 84 -5.91 0.79 -5.71
CA ALA A 84 -5.54 -0.09 -4.60
C ALA A 84 -6.50 0.11 -3.42
N ILE A 85 -7.15 -0.98 -3.04
CA ILE A 85 -7.97 -1.08 -1.82
C ILE A 85 -7.03 -1.46 -0.68
N LEU A 86 -7.00 -0.63 0.36
CA LEU A 86 -6.21 -0.84 1.56
C LEU A 86 -7.10 -1.36 2.68
N GLN A 87 -6.73 -2.51 3.23
CA GLN A 87 -7.41 -3.16 4.34
C GLN A 87 -6.44 -3.39 5.49
N LEU A 88 -6.88 -3.14 6.72
CA LEU A 88 -6.14 -3.52 7.92
C LEU A 88 -6.83 -4.73 8.54
N PHE A 89 -6.15 -5.87 8.57
CA PHE A 89 -6.70 -7.14 9.11
C PHE A 89 -8.12 -7.45 8.57
N GLY A 90 -8.32 -7.31 7.26
CA GLY A 90 -9.60 -7.56 6.59
C GLY A 90 -10.61 -6.40 6.67
N SER A 91 -10.38 -5.40 7.53
CA SER A 91 -11.25 -4.22 7.62
C SER A 91 -10.87 -3.16 6.58
N TYR A 92 -11.83 -2.73 5.78
CA TYR A 92 -11.63 -1.66 4.79
C TYR A 92 -11.21 -0.34 5.46
N ARG A 93 -10.06 0.20 5.04
CA ARG A 93 -9.56 1.50 5.52
C ARG A 93 -9.71 2.60 4.46
N GLY A 94 -9.54 2.27 3.19
CA GLY A 94 -9.73 3.21 2.11
C GLY A 94 -9.25 2.70 0.76
N THR A 95 -9.44 3.52 -0.26
CA THR A 95 -8.98 3.26 -1.63
C THR A 95 -8.08 4.40 -2.10
N THR A 96 -7.02 4.08 -2.83
CA THR A 96 -6.17 5.07 -3.51
C THR A 96 -6.09 4.79 -5.00
N ARG A 97 -6.01 5.85 -5.81
CA ARG A 97 -5.90 5.80 -7.28
C ARG A 97 -4.65 6.50 -7.82
N VAL A 98 -3.76 6.94 -6.93
CA VAL A 98 -2.57 7.69 -7.31
C VAL A 98 -1.54 6.73 -7.88
N ALA A 99 -1.29 6.83 -9.18
CA ALA A 99 -0.33 6.00 -9.90
C ALA A 99 1.12 6.27 -9.43
N GLY A 100 2.00 5.29 -9.69
CA GLY A 100 3.42 5.34 -9.35
C GLY A 100 3.79 4.49 -8.13
N LEU A 101 5.01 4.69 -7.64
CA LEU A 101 5.49 4.02 -6.42
C LEU A 101 4.90 4.73 -5.19
N ARG A 102 4.22 3.99 -4.33
CA ARG A 102 3.53 4.50 -3.14
C ARG A 102 4.01 3.76 -1.89
N GLY A 103 4.11 4.50 -0.80
CA GLY A 103 4.34 3.96 0.53
C GLY A 103 3.03 3.87 1.30
N THR A 104 2.81 2.77 1.99
CA THR A 104 1.69 2.61 2.94
C THR A 104 2.15 1.86 4.18
N ASN A 105 1.26 1.73 5.16
CA ASN A 105 1.55 0.96 6.36
C ASN A 105 1.80 -0.52 5.98
N PRO A 106 2.91 -1.14 6.43
CA PRO A 106 3.23 -2.52 6.09
C PRO A 106 2.17 -3.54 6.52
N PHE A 107 1.36 -3.22 7.52
CA PHE A 107 0.27 -4.09 7.99
C PHE A 107 -0.99 -4.05 7.12
N TYR A 108 -1.02 -3.21 6.07
CA TYR A 108 -2.15 -3.18 5.15
C TYR A 108 -2.06 -4.25 4.07
N THR A 109 -3.14 -5.02 3.94
CA THR A 109 -3.40 -5.84 2.76
C THR A 109 -3.83 -4.92 1.62
N ARG A 110 -3.24 -5.16 0.45
CA ARG A 110 -3.40 -4.35 -0.75
C ARG A 110 -4.08 -5.18 -1.83
N ARG A 111 -5.30 -4.83 -2.22
CA ARG A 111 -5.99 -5.46 -3.35
C ARG A 111 -6.11 -4.47 -4.49
N LYS A 112 -5.50 -4.81 -5.63
CA LYS A 112 -5.55 -3.95 -6.82
C LYS A 112 -6.75 -4.31 -7.69
N VAL A 113 -7.40 -3.29 -8.24
CA VAL A 113 -8.58 -3.42 -9.10
C VAL A 113 -8.38 -2.51 -10.31
N SER A 114 -8.58 -3.06 -11.50
CA SER A 114 -8.57 -2.28 -12.74
C SER A 114 -9.77 -1.34 -12.80
N LEU A 115 -9.54 -0.09 -13.17
CA LEU A 115 -10.56 0.91 -13.46
C LEU A 115 -10.87 0.99 -14.96
N ARG A 116 -10.24 0.14 -15.79
CA ARG A 116 -10.50 0.14 -17.22
C ARG A 116 -11.93 -0.30 -17.50
N ALA A 117 -12.64 0.48 -18.29
CA ALA A 117 -13.94 0.09 -18.81
C ALA A 117 -13.79 -1.21 -19.64
N ARG A 118 -14.69 -2.16 -19.42
CA ARG A 118 -14.78 -3.39 -20.19
C ARG A 118 -16.18 -3.45 -20.79
N ASN A 119 -16.27 -3.63 -22.10
CA ASN A 119 -17.55 -3.93 -22.72
C ASN A 119 -17.96 -5.35 -22.30
N LEU A 120 -19.12 -5.45 -21.67
CA LEU A 120 -19.73 -6.74 -21.37
C LEU A 120 -20.32 -7.26 -22.69
N ASN A 121 -19.63 -8.20 -23.33
CA ASN A 121 -20.18 -8.89 -24.49
C ASN A 121 -21.18 -9.94 -23.97
N GLY A 122 -22.44 -9.52 -23.81
CA GLY A 122 -23.54 -10.44 -23.53
C GLY A 122 -23.83 -11.35 -24.72
N GLU A 123 -24.50 -12.47 -24.47
CA GLU A 123 -25.04 -13.29 -25.57
C GLU A 123 -25.99 -12.43 -26.40
N ARG A 124 -25.94 -12.60 -27.73
CA ARG A 124 -26.81 -11.88 -28.66
C ARG A 124 -28.26 -12.22 -28.29
N LEU A 125 -28.93 -11.28 -27.63
CA LEU A 125 -30.34 -11.45 -27.27
C LEU A 125 -31.12 -11.58 -28.58
N LYS A 126 -31.73 -12.75 -28.80
CA LYS A 126 -32.67 -12.93 -29.91
C LYS A 126 -33.91 -12.11 -29.58
N VAL A 127 -33.93 -10.89 -30.11
CA VAL A 127 -35.08 -9.99 -29.99
C VAL A 127 -36.07 -10.45 -31.05
N ASN A 128 -37.11 -11.18 -30.63
CA ASN A 128 -38.28 -11.39 -31.46
C ASN A 128 -39.33 -10.36 -31.04
N ASP A 129 -39.95 -9.70 -32.00
CA ASP A 129 -41.07 -8.81 -31.74
C ASP A 129 -42.31 -9.61 -31.29
N LYS A 130 -43.34 -8.97 -30.75
CA LYS A 130 -44.56 -9.66 -30.25
C LYS A 130 -45.30 -10.46 -31.33
N ARG A 131 -45.02 -10.17 -32.61
CA ARG A 131 -45.48 -10.89 -33.81
C ARG A 131 -44.56 -12.01 -34.29
N GLY A 132 -43.45 -12.28 -33.60
CA GLY A 132 -42.55 -13.41 -33.88
C GLY A 132 -41.64 -13.24 -35.09
N ASN A 133 -41.52 -12.03 -35.67
CA ASN A 133 -40.54 -11.77 -36.72
C ASN A 133 -39.16 -11.50 -36.08
N PRO A 134 -38.08 -12.11 -36.62
CA PRO A 134 -36.72 -11.91 -36.15
C PRO A 134 -36.16 -10.52 -36.50
#